data_AF-A0A2V9J3X0-F1
#
_entry.id   AF-A0A2V9J3X0-F1
#
_cell.length_a   1.000
_cell.length_b   1.000
_cell.length_c   1.000
_cell.angle_alpha   90.00
_cell.angle_beta   90.00
_cell.angle_gamma   90.00
#
_symmetry.space_group_name_H-M   'P 1'
#
loop_
_entity.id
_entity.type
_entity.pdbx_description
1 polymer ?
#
loop_
_entity_poly.entity_id
_entity_poly.type
_entity_poly.pdbx_seq_one_letter_code
_entity_poly.pdbx_strand_id
1 'polypeptide(L)'
;MTARKAQCTPFEKVRVLQRKLYRAAKAQPQRTFGVLYDKVCRLEVLEMAWDQVRRNRGAAGVDGETIEAIEARGALGFLLELREELISEGYRPQPVRRVFIPKPDGRQRPLGIPTVAS
;
A
#
# COMPACT_ATOMS: atom_id res chain seq x y z
N MET A 1 20.73 -4.14 -34.42
CA MET A 1 19.97 -3.23 -33.54
C MET A 1 18.70 -3.93 -33.09
N THR A 2 18.70 -4.50 -31.88
CA THR A 2 17.54 -5.24 -31.36
C THR A 2 16.76 -4.31 -30.45
N ALA A 3 15.53 -3.98 -30.83
CA ALA A 3 14.63 -3.16 -30.02
C ALA A 3 14.44 -3.82 -28.64
N ARG A 4 14.93 -3.17 -27.58
CA ARG A 4 14.53 -3.49 -26.21
C ARG A 4 13.02 -3.25 -26.14
N LYS A 5 12.22 -4.32 -26.07
CA LYS A 5 10.81 -4.20 -25.67
C LYS A 5 10.80 -3.37 -24.40
N ALA A 6 10.12 -2.22 -24.40
CA ALA A 6 9.91 -1.43 -23.20
C ALA A 6 9.14 -2.32 -22.22
N GLN A 7 9.84 -2.89 -21.25
CA GLN A 7 9.20 -3.65 -20.18
C GLN A 7 8.44 -2.64 -19.33
N CYS A 8 7.11 -2.75 -19.33
CA CYS A 8 6.26 -1.87 -18.54
C CYS A 8 6.56 -2.09 -17.05
N THR A 9 6.93 -1.02 -16.34
CA THR A 9 7.20 -1.06 -14.89
C THR A 9 5.95 -1.51 -14.13
N PRO A 10 6.09 -2.09 -12.91
CA PRO A 10 4.94 -2.39 -12.04
C PRO A 10 4.00 -1.18 -11.89
N PHE A 11 4.56 0.03 -11.74
CA PHE A 11 3.82 1.28 -11.70
C PHE A 11 2.92 1.49 -12.92
N GLU A 12 3.43 1.32 -14.14
CA GLU A 12 2.64 1.50 -15.36
C GLU A 12 1.51 0.48 -15.47
N LYS A 13 1.77 -0.78 -15.09
CA LYS A 13 0.74 -1.84 -15.08
C LYS A 13 -0.41 -1.48 -14.12
N VAL A 14 -0.08 -1.01 -12.91
CA VAL A 14 -1.08 -0.59 -11.92
C VAL A 14 -1.84 0.65 -12.39
N ARG A 15 -1.18 1.62 -13.02
CA ARG A 15 -1.84 2.81 -13.58
C ARG A 15 -2.82 2.46 -14.71
N VAL A 16 -2.49 1.49 -15.57
CA VAL A 16 -3.41 0.99 -16.60
C VAL A 16 -4.64 0.35 -15.95
N LEU A 17 -4.45 -0.50 -14.93
CA LEU A 17 -5.54 -1.10 -14.17
C LEU A 17 -6.45 -0.03 -13.53
N GLN A 18 -5.88 0.92 -12.80
CA GLN A 18 -6.62 2.00 -12.15
C GLN A 18 -7.42 2.85 -13.15
N ARG A 19 -6.83 3.19 -14.31
CA ARG A 19 -7.52 3.94 -15.37
C ARG A 19 -8.71 3.16 -15.95
N LYS A 20 -8.56 1.86 -16.13
CA LYS A 20 -9.67 0.99 -16.61
C LYS A 20 -10.81 0.95 -15.58
N LEU A 21 -10.49 0.76 -14.30
CA LEU A 21 -11.47 0.77 -13.21
C LEU A 21 -12.18 2.13 -13.13
N TYR A 22 -11.43 3.23 -13.19
CA TYR A 22 -11.96 4.59 -13.17
C TYR A 22 -12.94 4.85 -14.33
N ARG A 23 -12.55 4.52 -15.57
CA ARG A 23 -13.41 4.72 -16.74
C ARG A 23 -14.69 3.89 -16.65
N ALA A 24 -14.58 2.62 -16.24
CA ALA A 24 -15.75 1.76 -16.06
C ALA A 24 -16.70 2.29 -14.98
N ALA A 25 -16.17 2.73 -13.84
CA ALA A 25 -16.96 3.30 -12.75
C ALA A 25 -17.65 4.62 -13.15
N LYS A 26 -16.98 5.47 -13.94
CA LYS A 26 -17.57 6.71 -14.45
C LYS A 26 -18.65 6.49 -15.52
N ALA A 27 -18.46 5.50 -16.39
CA ALA A 27 -19.43 5.17 -17.44
C ALA A 27 -20.67 4.44 -16.90
N GLN A 28 -20.53 3.64 -15.84
CA GLN A 28 -21.61 2.83 -15.27
C GLN A 28 -21.59 2.94 -13.74
N PRO A 29 -22.26 3.96 -13.16
CA PRO A 29 -22.24 4.19 -11.70
C PRO A 29 -22.80 3.03 -10.86
N GLN A 30 -23.71 2.24 -11.43
CA GLN A 30 -24.32 1.07 -10.76
C GLN A 30 -23.51 -0.22 -10.95
N ARG A 31 -22.35 -0.16 -11.62
CA ARG A 31 -21.51 -1.34 -11.84
C ARG A 31 -20.83 -1.76 -10.54
N THR A 32 -20.99 -3.04 -10.20
CA THR A 32 -20.24 -3.68 -9.13
C THR A 32 -18.94 -4.30 -9.67
N PHE A 33 -17.91 -4.35 -8.82
CA PHE A 33 -16.61 -4.95 -9.16
C PHE A 33 -16.34 -6.13 -8.23
N GLY A 34 -16.79 -7.33 -8.61
CA GLY A 34 -16.74 -8.52 -7.75
C GLY A 34 -15.34 -9.08 -7.45
N VAL A 35 -14.29 -8.59 -8.11
CA VAL A 35 -12.92 -9.13 -7.99
C VAL A 35 -11.88 -8.06 -7.61
N LEU A 36 -12.30 -6.98 -6.94
CA LEU A 36 -11.36 -5.94 -6.53
C LEU A 36 -10.30 -6.45 -5.54
N TYR A 37 -10.69 -7.34 -4.63
CA TYR A 37 -9.79 -7.87 -3.61
C TYR A 37 -8.61 -8.63 -4.23
N ASP A 38 -8.88 -9.48 -5.23
CA ASP A 38 -7.84 -10.14 -6.05
C ASP A 38 -6.87 -9.13 -6.68
N LYS A 39 -7.36 -7.97 -7.13
CA LYS A 39 -6.49 -6.92 -7.68
C LYS A 39 -5.62 -6.25 -6.62
N VAL A 40 -6.11 -6.10 -5.40
CA VAL A 40 -5.31 -5.56 -4.28
C VAL A 40 -4.17 -6.52 -3.93
N CYS A 41 -4.41 -7.83 -3.96
CA CYS A 41 -3.43 -8.87 -3.64
C CYS A 41 -2.36 -9.10 -4.74
N ARG A 42 -2.41 -8.36 -5.85
CA ARG A 42 -1.39 -8.47 -6.91
C ARG A 42 -0.07 -7.89 -6.41
N LEU A 43 1.01 -8.64 -6.60
CA LEU A 43 2.35 -8.20 -6.19
C LEU A 43 2.70 -6.82 -6.75
N GLU A 44 2.37 -6.53 -8.01
CA GLU A 44 2.68 -5.21 -8.60
C GLU A 44 1.94 -4.05 -7.91
N VAL A 45 0.74 -4.32 -7.37
CA VAL A 45 -0.04 -3.33 -6.60
C VAL A 45 0.60 -3.14 -5.22
N LEU A 46 1.03 -4.22 -4.57
CA LEU A 46 1.72 -4.18 -3.28
C LEU A 46 3.08 -3.49 -3.37
N GLU A 47 3.88 -3.79 -4.40
CA GLU A 47 5.15 -3.11 -4.69
C GLU A 47 4.95 -1.60 -4.89
N MET A 48 3.95 -1.21 -5.68
CA MET A 48 3.62 0.20 -5.89
C MET A 48 3.17 0.88 -4.58
N ALA A 49 2.37 0.18 -3.77
CA ALA A 49 1.91 0.69 -2.48
C ALA A 49 3.07 0.86 -1.49
N TRP A 50 3.97 -0.12 -1.41
CA TRP A 50 5.20 -0.04 -0.64
C TRP A 50 6.04 1.16 -1.03
N ASP A 51 6.21 1.37 -2.33
CA ASP A 51 6.91 2.52 -2.91
C ASP A 51 6.33 3.86 -2.48
N GLN A 52 5.01 3.94 -2.28
CA GLN A 52 4.35 5.14 -1.78
C GLN A 52 4.56 5.30 -0.26
N VAL A 53 4.45 4.21 0.51
CA VAL A 53 4.64 4.20 1.96
C VAL A 53 6.07 4.61 2.33
N ARG A 54 7.09 4.02 1.68
CA ARG A 54 8.50 4.37 1.90
C ARG A 54 8.79 5.85 1.63
N ARG A 55 8.16 6.42 0.58
CA ARG A 55 8.35 7.84 0.20
C ARG A 55 7.75 8.79 1.23
N ASN A 56 6.71 8.37 1.93
CA ASN A 56 6.07 9.17 2.97
C ASN A 56 6.90 9.27 4.26
N ARG A 57 7.89 8.37 4.46
CA ARG A 57 8.80 8.36 5.64
C ARG A 57 8.04 8.44 6.97
N GLY A 58 6.96 7.67 7.08
CA GLY A 58 6.11 7.64 8.27
C GLY A 58 6.84 7.08 9.48
N ALA A 59 6.35 7.40 10.68
CA ALA A 59 6.85 6.79 11.91
C ALA A 59 6.25 5.39 12.12
N ALA A 60 6.90 4.57 12.93
CA ALA A 60 6.42 3.23 13.30
C ALA A 60 5.06 3.27 14.03
N GLY A 61 4.31 2.17 13.91
CA GLY A 61 3.04 1.95 14.59
C GLY A 61 3.23 1.52 16.05
N VAL A 62 2.29 0.73 16.56
CA VAL A 62 2.36 0.15 17.93
C VAL A 62 3.38 -0.99 18.04
N ASP A 63 3.71 -1.62 16.91
CA ASP A 63 4.71 -2.68 16.74
C ASP A 63 6.16 -2.18 16.83
N GLY A 64 6.40 -0.89 16.61
CA GLY A 64 7.73 -0.30 16.58
C GLY A 64 8.53 -0.61 15.30
N GLU A 65 7.94 -1.33 14.35
CA GLU A 65 8.58 -1.68 13.07
C GLU A 65 8.71 -0.42 12.19
N THR A 66 9.94 -0.14 11.72
CA THR A 66 10.21 1.00 10.85
C THR A 66 10.31 0.59 9.39
N ILE A 67 10.15 1.56 8.49
CA ILE A 67 10.34 1.34 7.05
C ILE A 67 11.78 0.87 6.78
N GLU A 68 12.76 1.46 7.47
CA GLU A 68 14.18 1.13 7.33
C GLU A 68 14.49 -0.30 7.77
N ALA A 69 13.83 -0.78 8.83
CA ALA A 69 14.00 -2.16 9.30
C ALA A 69 13.45 -3.18 8.28
N ILE A 70 12.30 -2.88 7.67
CA ILE A 70 11.73 -3.70 6.58
C ILE A 70 12.64 -3.67 5.33
N GLU A 71 13.19 -2.51 4.98
CA GLU A 71 14.16 -2.40 3.88
C GLU A 71 15.42 -3.23 4.14
N ALA A 72 15.95 -3.19 5.35
CA ALA A 72 17.16 -3.90 5.74
C ALA A 72 16.98 -5.44 5.69
N ARG A 73 15.82 -5.96 6.10
CA ARG A 73 15.53 -7.41 6.04
C ARG A 73 15.05 -7.89 4.67
N GLY A 74 14.63 -6.97 3.79
CA GLY A 74 14.21 -7.26 2.43
C GLY A 74 12.72 -7.05 2.20
N ALA A 75 12.38 -5.96 1.50
CA ALA A 75 10.99 -5.59 1.22
C ALA A 75 10.23 -6.63 0.38
N LEU A 76 10.89 -7.33 -0.56
CA LEU A 76 10.22 -8.32 -1.40
C LEU A 76 9.69 -9.50 -0.57
N GLY A 77 10.46 -10.02 0.39
CA GLY A 77 10.03 -11.10 1.27
C GLY A 77 8.81 -10.68 2.09
N PHE A 78 8.89 -9.51 2.70
CA PHE A 78 7.77 -8.90 3.43
C PHE A 78 6.50 -8.77 2.58
N LEU A 79 6.61 -8.32 1.32
CA LEU A 79 5.45 -8.17 0.44
C LEU A 79 4.85 -9.53 0.01
N LEU A 80 5.68 -10.57 -0.11
CA LEU A 80 5.20 -11.92 -0.38
C LEU A 80 4.47 -12.51 0.82
N GLU A 81 4.99 -12.33 2.03
CA GLU A 81 4.32 -12.74 3.27
C GLU A 81 2.97 -12.04 3.44
N LEU A 82 2.95 -10.71 3.31
CA LEU A 82 1.72 -9.91 3.33
C LEU A 82 0.71 -10.38 2.28
N ARG A 83 1.19 -10.70 1.07
CA ARG A 83 0.34 -11.20 -0.01
C ARG A 83 -0.32 -12.52 0.37
N GLU A 84 0.42 -13.46 0.95
CA GLU A 84 -0.12 -14.75 1.39
C GLU A 84 -1.13 -14.57 2.52
N GLU A 85 -0.88 -13.68 3.48
CA GLU A 85 -1.86 -13.32 4.53
C GLU A 85 -3.14 -12.71 3.95
N LEU A 86 -3.04 -11.87 2.93
CA LEU A 86 -4.21 -11.30 2.25
C LEU A 86 -4.98 -12.39 1.49
N ILE A 87 -4.31 -13.23 0.70
CA ILE A 87 -4.96 -14.28 -0.09
C ILE A 87 -5.63 -15.34 0.80
N SER A 88 -5.01 -15.67 1.93
CA SER A 88 -5.56 -16.60 2.92
C SER A 88 -6.61 -15.98 3.84
N GLU A 89 -6.93 -14.69 3.68
CA GLU A 89 -7.81 -13.91 4.56
C GLU A 89 -7.35 -13.89 6.05
N GLY A 90 -6.06 -14.20 6.27
CA GLY A 90 -5.40 -14.24 7.56
C GLY A 90 -4.92 -12.88 8.07
N TYR A 91 -4.84 -11.87 7.21
CA TYR A 91 -4.41 -10.52 7.60
C TYR A 91 -5.24 -9.96 8.77
N ARG A 92 -4.56 -9.45 9.80
CA ARG A 92 -5.17 -8.82 10.97
C ARG A 92 -4.52 -7.46 11.21
N PRO A 93 -5.22 -6.35 10.96
CA PRO A 93 -4.65 -5.03 11.19
C PRO A 93 -4.43 -4.78 12.69
N GLN A 94 -3.29 -4.22 13.04
CA GLN A 94 -2.99 -3.84 14.42
C GLN A 94 -3.66 -2.50 14.82
N PRO A 95 -3.83 -2.25 16.12
CA PRO A 95 -4.30 -0.95 16.62
C PRO A 95 -3.40 0.21 16.18
N VAL A 96 -3.99 1.38 15.96
CA VAL A 96 -3.24 2.59 15.58
C VAL A 96 -2.53 3.21 16.79
N ARG A 97 -1.28 3.64 16.61
CA ARG A 97 -0.55 4.41 17.63
C ARG A 97 -1.02 5.86 17.63
N ARG A 98 -1.47 6.37 18.79
CA ARG A 98 -1.90 7.76 18.92
C ARG A 98 -0.70 8.68 19.18
N VAL A 99 -0.60 9.75 18.41
CA VAL A 99 0.39 10.82 18.60
C VAL A 99 -0.33 12.17 18.58
N PHE A 100 0.15 13.13 19.36
CA PHE A 100 -0.38 14.48 19.40
C PHE A 100 0.61 15.45 18.78
N ILE A 101 0.21 16.11 17.69
CA ILE A 101 1.02 17.14 17.02
C ILE A 101 0.61 18.50 17.57
N PRO A 102 1.53 19.28 18.15
CA PRO A 102 1.22 20.61 18.66
C PRO A 102 0.82 21.54 17.52
N LYS A 103 -0.18 22.39 17.77
CA LYS A 103 -0.53 23.53 16.90
C LYS A 103 0.08 24.82 17.45
N PRO A 104 0.25 25.86 16.61
CA PRO A 104 0.74 27.17 17.06
C PRO A 104 -0.15 27.83 18.13
N ASP A 105 -1.44 27.49 18.18
CA ASP A 105 -2.42 28.04 19.12
C ASP A 105 -2.48 27.29 20.48
N GLY A 106 -1.53 26.39 20.74
CA GLY A 106 -1.45 25.61 21.98
C GLY A 106 -2.36 24.38 22.03
N ARG A 107 -3.25 24.20 21.04
CA ARG A 107 -4.06 22.97 20.93
C ARG A 107 -3.25 21.83 20.33
N GLN A 108 -3.76 20.61 20.45
CA GLN A 108 -3.14 19.43 19.85
C GLN A 108 -4.01 18.85 18.73
N ARG A 109 -3.37 18.40 17.64
CA ARG A 109 -4.01 17.61 16.58
C ARG A 109 -3.70 16.14 16.82
N PRO A 110 -4.70 15.29 17.13
CA PRO A 110 -4.46 13.86 17.26
C PRO A 110 -4.19 13.25 15.87
N LEU A 111 -3.18 12.40 15.78
CA LEU A 111 -2.85 11.60 14.61
C LEU A 111 -2.82 10.13 15.02
N GLY A 112 -3.45 9.27 14.22
CA GLY A 112 -3.30 7.82 14.33
C GLY A 112 -2.26 7.35 13.31
N ILE A 113 -1.26 6.61 13.79
CA ILE A 113 -0.20 6.04 12.96
C ILE A 113 -0.42 4.53 12.92
N PRO A 114 -0.85 3.97 11.77
CA PRO A 114 -0.99 2.52 11.60
C PRO A 114 0.39 1.84 11.58
N THR A 115 0.40 0.52 11.76
CA THR A 115 1.61 -0.29 11.55
C THR A 115 1.96 -0.38 10.08
N VAL A 116 3.25 -0.57 9.81
CA VAL A 116 3.75 -0.81 8.45
C VAL A 116 3.69 -2.30 8.12
N ALA A 117 3.81 -3.15 9.14
CA ALA A 117 3.66 -4.60 9.07
C ALA A 117 2.34 -5.08 9.68
N SER A 118 1.89 -6.27 9.27
CA SER A 118 0.80 -7.01 9.91
C SER A 118 1.24 -7.60 11.24
#